data_AF-A0A0N8H5G2-F1
#
_entry.id   AF-A0A0N8H5G2-F1
#
_cell.length_a   1.000
_cell.length_b   1.000
_cell.length_c   1.000
_cell.angle_alpha   90.00
_cell.angle_beta   90.00
_cell.angle_gamma   90.00
#
_symmetry.space_group_name_H-M   'P 1'
#
loop_
_entity.id
_entity.type
_entity.pdbx_description
1 polymer ?
#
loop_
_entity_poly.entity_id
_entity_poly.type
_entity_poly.pdbx_seq_one_letter_code
_entity_poly.pdbx_strand_id
1 'polypeptide(L)'
;MADVLDQVRDVVDGQIVTFPTSLHFNHIANHALFQDFEGQKVTELLATILLVISGALSFLVGYMLQDIKLAVYVGLGGTGLTFLAVVPPWPIFNKNPVKWLPAGYTVDMAESKSSQ
;
A
#
# COMPACT_ATOMS: atom_id res chain seq x y z
N MET A 1 -3.49 25.08 29.72
CA MET A 1 -3.96 24.71 28.35
C MET A 1 -2.79 24.53 27.40
N ALA A 2 -1.75 25.39 27.42
CA ALA A 2 -0.55 25.22 26.58
C ALA A 2 0.17 23.88 26.85
N ASP A 3 0.42 23.53 28.13
CA ASP A 3 1.16 22.30 28.48
C ASP A 3 0.47 21.01 28.00
N VAL A 4 -0.86 20.98 27.99
CA VAL A 4 -1.63 19.83 27.52
C VAL A 4 -1.54 19.71 25.99
N LEU A 5 -1.51 20.83 25.27
CA LEU A 5 -1.36 20.82 23.82
C LEU A 5 0.05 20.41 23.40
N ASP A 6 1.08 20.84 24.13
CA ASP A 6 2.46 20.43 23.88
C ASP A 6 2.66 18.94 24.23
N GLN A 7 2.06 18.44 25.31
CA GLN A 7 2.08 17.02 25.64
C GLN A 7 1.36 16.17 24.58
N VAL A 8 0.20 16.62 24.10
CA VAL A 8 -0.52 15.92 23.02
C VAL A 8 0.28 15.98 21.72
N ARG A 9 0.92 17.11 21.43
CA ARG A 9 1.77 17.28 20.24
C ARG A 9 2.99 16.38 20.30
N ASP A 10 3.70 16.28 21.42
CA ASP A 10 4.85 15.38 21.58
C ASP A 10 4.45 13.91 21.56
N VAL A 11 3.26 13.56 22.06
CA VAL A 11 2.74 12.19 21.95
C VAL A 11 2.35 11.86 20.51
N VAL A 12 1.73 12.79 19.79
CA VAL A 12 1.35 12.63 18.37
C VAL A 12 2.60 12.61 17.49
N ASP A 13 3.48 13.59 17.62
CA ASP A 13 4.73 13.69 16.85
C ASP A 13 5.69 12.53 17.23
N GLY A 14 5.73 12.12 18.49
CA GLY A 14 6.47 10.95 18.96
C GLY A 14 5.92 9.62 18.43
N GLN A 15 4.60 9.46 18.30
CA GLN A 15 4.00 8.27 17.69
C GLN A 15 4.14 8.22 16.17
N ILE A 16 4.24 9.38 15.49
CA ILE A 16 4.42 9.43 14.03
C ILE A 16 5.88 9.13 13.64
N VAL A 17 6.86 9.42 14.50
CA VAL A 17 8.29 9.16 14.22
C VAL A 17 8.79 7.83 14.79
N THR A 18 8.22 7.35 15.91
CA THR A 18 8.72 6.15 16.60
C THR A 18 7.89 4.92 16.26
N PHE A 19 8.26 4.22 15.20
CA PHE A 19 7.93 2.79 15.09
C PHE A 19 8.51 2.08 16.32
N PRO A 20 7.75 1.25 17.06
CA PRO A 20 8.23 0.62 18.29
C PRO A 20 9.38 -0.35 18.00
N THR A 21 10.61 0.08 18.28
CA THR A 21 11.86 -0.65 18.00
C THR A 21 12.18 -1.79 18.98
N SER A 22 11.20 -2.42 19.65
CA SER A 22 11.56 -3.40 20.71
C SER A 22 10.57 -4.52 21.02
N LEU A 23 9.82 -5.02 20.02
CA LEU A 23 9.14 -6.31 20.17
C LEU A 23 9.38 -7.18 18.94
N HIS A 24 10.45 -7.97 18.97
CA HIS A 24 10.78 -8.99 17.95
C HIS A 24 10.73 -8.48 16.48
N PHE A 25 11.04 -7.19 16.28
CA PHE A 25 10.88 -6.45 15.02
C PHE A 25 11.89 -6.84 13.93
N ASN A 26 12.94 -7.59 14.23
CA ASN A 26 13.93 -7.97 13.21
C ASN A 26 13.32 -8.82 12.09
N HIS A 27 12.27 -9.60 12.35
CA HIS A 27 11.61 -10.35 11.28
C HIS A 27 10.62 -9.47 10.51
N ILE A 28 9.85 -8.62 11.21
CA ILE A 28 8.76 -7.83 10.63
C ILE A 28 9.30 -6.57 9.91
N ALA A 29 10.35 -5.92 10.43
CA ALA A 29 11.02 -4.79 9.79
C ALA A 29 11.64 -5.18 8.44
N ASN A 30 12.26 -6.37 8.38
CA ASN A 30 12.83 -6.88 7.14
C ASN A 30 11.77 -7.25 6.09
N HIS A 31 10.49 -7.36 6.45
CA HIS A 31 9.39 -7.62 5.49
C HIS A 31 8.54 -6.37 5.21
N ALA A 32 8.36 -5.49 6.19
CA ALA A 32 7.51 -4.30 6.10
C ALA A 32 8.21 -3.09 5.45
N LEU A 33 9.54 -3.10 5.36
CA LEU A 33 10.32 -2.05 4.69
C LEU A 33 10.50 -2.29 3.18
N PHE A 34 9.75 -3.20 2.56
CA PHE A 34 9.85 -3.46 1.12
C PHE A 34 8.52 -3.18 0.42
N GLN A 35 8.06 -1.93 0.50
CA GLN A 35 6.95 -1.45 -0.33
C GLN A 35 7.45 -1.18 -1.75
N ASP A 36 6.86 -1.83 -2.75
CA ASP A 36 7.12 -1.60 -4.19
C ASP A 36 6.08 -0.61 -4.74
N PHE A 37 6.48 0.64 -4.94
CA PHE A 37 5.60 1.70 -5.46
C PHE A 37 5.35 1.56 -6.97
N GLU A 38 6.31 1.01 -7.73
CA GLU A 38 6.14 0.80 -9.17
C GLU A 38 5.11 -0.30 -9.43
N GLY A 39 5.24 -1.40 -8.68
CA GLY A 39 4.26 -2.49 -8.67
C GLY A 39 2.86 -2.00 -8.32
N GLN A 40 2.74 -1.15 -7.30
CA GLN A 40 1.46 -0.56 -6.89
C GLN A 40 0.84 0.30 -8.01
N LYS A 41 1.61 1.14 -8.70
CA LYS A 41 1.12 1.96 -9.82
C LYS A 41 0.62 1.11 -10.99
N VAL A 42 1.36 0.05 -11.35
CA VAL A 42 0.96 -0.87 -12.42
C VAL A 42 -0.33 -1.60 -12.05
N THR A 43 -0.42 -2.06 -10.81
CA THR A 43 -1.60 -2.73 -10.23
C THR A 43 -2.84 -1.84 -10.30
N GLU A 44 -2.71 -0.56 -9.93
CA GLU A 44 -3.79 0.43 -9.96
C GLU A 44 -4.27 0.71 -11.39
N LEU A 45 -3.34 0.90 -12.33
CA LEU A 45 -3.66 1.12 -13.74
C LEU A 45 -4.38 -0.09 -14.34
N LEU A 46 -3.86 -1.30 -14.09
CA LEU A 46 -4.43 -2.54 -14.60
C LEU A 46 -5.84 -2.78 -14.04
N ALA A 47 -6.03 -2.57 -12.74
CA ALA A 47 -7.34 -2.68 -12.10
C ALA A 47 -8.36 -1.74 -12.75
N THR A 48 -7.97 -0.47 -12.92
CA THR A 48 -8.83 0.55 -13.53
C THR A 48 -9.26 0.15 -14.94
N ILE A 49 -8.30 -0.24 -15.78
CA ILE A 49 -8.58 -0.63 -17.17
C ILE A 49 -9.49 -1.85 -17.22
N LEU A 50 -9.19 -2.89 -16.44
CA LEU A 50 -9.96 -4.13 -16.45
C LEU A 50 -11.40 -3.93 -15.94
N LEU A 51 -11.58 -3.16 -14.86
CA LEU A 51 -12.91 -2.86 -14.32
C LEU A 51 -13.74 -1.98 -15.27
N VAL A 52 -13.12 -1.01 -15.93
CA VAL A 52 -13.80 -0.17 -16.93
C VAL A 52 -14.27 -1.03 -18.12
N ILE A 53 -13.41 -1.91 -18.64
CA ILE A 53 -13.77 -2.82 -19.74
C ILE A 53 -14.88 -3.79 -19.29
N SER A 54 -14.76 -4.36 -18.09
CA SER A 54 -15.78 -5.24 -17.50
C SER A 54 -17.13 -4.54 -17.40
N GLY A 55 -17.15 -3.31 -16.87
CA GLY A 55 -18.36 -2.51 -16.75
C GLY A 55 -18.99 -2.16 -18.11
N ALA A 56 -18.17 -1.78 -19.09
CA ALA A 56 -18.65 -1.49 -20.44
C ALA A 56 -19.26 -2.73 -21.13
N LEU A 57 -18.61 -3.90 -21.00
CA LEU A 57 -19.12 -5.16 -21.54
C LEU A 57 -20.40 -5.62 -20.82
N SER A 58 -20.41 -5.55 -19.50
CA SER A 58 -21.59 -5.85 -18.66
C SER A 58 -22.79 -4.99 -19.08
N PHE A 59 -22.57 -3.68 -19.24
CA PHE A 59 -23.62 -2.76 -19.67
C PHE A 59 -24.09 -3.05 -21.10
N LEU A 60 -23.17 -3.23 -22.05
CA LEU A 60 -23.51 -3.47 -23.45
C LEU A 60 -24.29 -4.77 -23.65
N VAL A 61 -23.83 -5.86 -23.02
CA VAL A 61 -24.51 -7.17 -23.07
C VAL A 61 -25.88 -7.09 -22.40
N GLY A 62 -25.95 -6.48 -21.22
CA GLY A 62 -27.21 -6.26 -20.50
C GLY A 62 -28.22 -5.45 -21.31
N TYR A 63 -27.75 -4.41 -22.00
CA TYR A 63 -28.58 -3.56 -22.84
C TYR A 63 -29.08 -4.30 -24.09
N MET A 64 -28.21 -5.04 -24.79
CA MET A 64 -28.60 -5.76 -26.01
C MET A 64 -29.59 -6.88 -25.74
N LEU A 65 -29.45 -7.58 -24.61
CA LEU A 65 -30.31 -8.70 -24.24
C LEU A 65 -31.47 -8.29 -23.33
N GLN A 66 -31.54 -7.02 -22.92
CA GLN A 66 -32.53 -6.47 -21.99
C GLN A 66 -32.64 -7.29 -20.67
N ASP A 67 -31.54 -7.91 -20.25
CA ASP A 67 -31.47 -8.77 -19.07
C ASP A 67 -30.45 -8.23 -18.06
N ILE A 68 -30.97 -7.64 -16.98
CA ILE A 68 -30.15 -7.08 -15.90
C ILE A 68 -29.41 -8.14 -15.10
N LYS A 69 -29.95 -9.37 -14.97
CA LYS A 69 -29.28 -10.45 -14.24
C LYS A 69 -28.04 -10.88 -14.99
N LEU A 70 -28.16 -11.04 -16.31
CA LEU A 70 -27.03 -11.38 -17.16
C LEU A 70 -25.96 -10.29 -17.13
N ALA A 71 -26.36 -9.00 -17.18
CA ALA A 71 -25.46 -7.88 -17.02
C ALA A 71 -24.64 -7.99 -15.73
N VAL A 72 -25.32 -8.24 -14.59
CA VAL A 72 -24.69 -8.39 -13.28
C VAL A 72 -23.75 -9.58 -13.25
N TYR A 73 -24.12 -10.75 -13.80
CA TYR A 73 -23.23 -11.91 -13.84
C TYR A 73 -21.96 -11.64 -14.67
N VAL A 74 -22.09 -10.96 -15.80
CA VAL A 74 -20.94 -10.57 -16.62
C VAL A 74 -20.04 -9.59 -15.87
N GLY A 75 -20.63 -8.58 -15.21
CA GLY A 75 -19.88 -7.60 -14.42
C GLY A 75 -19.17 -8.21 -13.21
N LEU A 76 -19.84 -9.12 -12.49
CA LEU A 76 -19.25 -9.86 -11.38
C LEU A 76 -18.16 -10.81 -11.85
N GLY A 77 -18.36 -11.50 -12.98
CA GLY A 77 -17.34 -12.35 -13.59
C GLY A 77 -16.09 -11.56 -13.96
N GLY A 78 -16.24 -10.41 -14.63
CA GLY A 78 -15.10 -9.56 -14.98
C GLY A 78 -14.43 -8.90 -13.78
N THR A 79 -15.19 -8.53 -12.75
CA THR A 79 -14.63 -8.01 -11.49
C THR A 79 -13.84 -9.09 -10.75
N GLY A 80 -14.38 -10.31 -10.66
CA GLY A 80 -13.69 -11.46 -10.06
C GLY A 80 -12.39 -11.80 -10.80
N LEU A 81 -12.42 -11.78 -12.13
CA LEU A 81 -11.21 -11.96 -12.95
C LEU A 81 -10.18 -10.85 -12.69
N THR A 82 -10.64 -9.60 -12.55
CA THR A 82 -9.76 -8.47 -12.22
C THR A 82 -9.09 -8.68 -10.87
N PHE A 83 -9.84 -9.13 -9.86
CA PHE A 83 -9.25 -9.44 -8.56
C PHE A 83 -8.20 -10.55 -8.64
N LEU A 84 -8.48 -11.63 -9.37
CA LEU A 84 -7.48 -12.69 -9.56
C LEU A 84 -6.22 -12.18 -10.29
N ALA A 85 -6.36 -11.26 -11.24
CA ALA A 85 -5.23 -10.71 -11.98
C ALA A 85 -4.39 -9.70 -11.17
N VAL A 86 -5.01 -8.92 -10.29
CA VAL A 86 -4.39 -7.75 -9.66
C VAL A 86 -4.04 -7.97 -8.18
N VAL A 87 -4.88 -8.71 -7.44
CA VAL A 87 -4.77 -8.83 -5.97
C VAL A 87 -3.60 -9.72 -5.51
N PRO A 88 -3.32 -10.88 -6.14
CA PRO A 88 -2.19 -11.69 -5.73
C PRO A 88 -0.86 -10.96 -5.97
N PRO A 89 0.14 -11.15 -5.10
CA PRO A 89 1.46 -10.54 -5.25
C PRO A 89 2.26 -11.28 -6.33
N TRP A 90 1.86 -11.11 -7.60
CA TRP A 90 2.53 -11.75 -8.71
C TRP A 90 3.98 -11.27 -8.82
N PRO A 91 4.92 -12.14 -9.23
CA PRO A 91 6.34 -11.79 -9.35
C PRO A 91 6.61 -10.68 -10.39
N ILE A 92 5.63 -10.35 -11.22
CA ILE A 92 5.69 -9.19 -12.13
C ILE A 92 5.55 -7.84 -11.41
N PHE A 93 4.89 -7.79 -10.25
CA PHE A 93 4.60 -6.57 -9.49
C PHE A 93 5.53 -6.33 -8.31
N ASN A 94 6.48 -7.24 -8.03
CA ASN A 94 7.38 -7.15 -6.89
C ASN A 94 8.83 -7.32 -7.34
N LYS A 95 9.28 -6.42 -8.21
CA LYS A 95 10.63 -6.47 -8.80
C LYS A 95 11.55 -5.42 -8.23
N ASN A 96 11.03 -4.30 -7.74
CA ASN A 96 11.80 -3.15 -7.32
C ASN A 96 11.47 -2.79 -5.87
N PRO A 97 11.91 -3.61 -4.89
CA PRO A 97 11.69 -3.32 -3.49
C PRO A 97 12.50 -2.08 -3.08
N VAL A 98 11.82 -1.03 -2.62
CA VAL A 98 12.47 0.23 -2.23
C VAL A 98 13.28 0.03 -0.94
N LYS A 99 14.58 0.31 -0.99
CA LYS A 99 15.46 0.30 0.18
C LYS A 99 15.32 1.62 0.94
N TRP A 100 14.63 1.58 2.08
CA TRP A 100 14.54 2.75 2.96
C TRP A 100 15.87 3.04 3.67
N LEU A 101 16.12 4.32 3.94
CA LEU A 101 17.21 4.71 4.81
C LEU A 101 16.93 4.21 6.24
N PRO A 102 17.97 3.81 7.00
CA PRO A 102 17.81 3.45 8.39
C PRO A 102 17.19 4.62 9.16
N ALA A 103 16.17 4.33 9.96
CA ALA A 103 15.53 5.30 10.83
C ALA A 103 16.52 5.68 11.95
N GLY A 104 17.28 6.76 11.75
CA GLY A 104 18.13 7.33 12.79
C GLY A 104 19.49 7.81 12.28
N TYR A 105 19.64 9.11 12.12
CA TYR A 105 20.91 9.84 12.16
C TYR A 105 21.44 9.95 13.61
N THR A 106 21.26 8.91 14.44
CA THR A 106 21.48 9.03 15.89
C THR A 106 22.86 8.56 16.35
N VAL A 107 23.75 8.12 15.45
CA VAL A 107 25.05 7.53 15.84
C VAL A 107 26.28 8.28 15.30
N ASP A 108 26.13 9.51 14.77
CA ASP A 108 27.31 10.31 14.40
C ASP A 108 27.56 11.49 15.36
N MET A 109 26.55 11.85 16.17
CA MET A 109 26.65 12.97 17.13
C MET A 109 27.06 12.54 18.54
N ALA A 110 26.94 11.25 18.86
CA ALA A 110 27.39 10.73 20.16
C ALA A 110 28.92 10.56 20.23
N GLU A 111 29.58 10.30 19.09
CA GLU A 111 31.03 10.10 19.04
C GLU A 111 31.81 11.44 19.09
N SER A 112 31.28 12.50 18.45
CA SER A 112 31.97 13.80 18.38
C SER A 112 32.01 14.57 19.72
N LYS A 113 31.18 14.22 20.70
CA LYS A 113 31.20 14.84 22.04
C LYS A 113 32.06 14.11 23.07
N SER A 114 32.68 12.98 22.71
CA SER A 114 33.59 12.23 23.60
C SER A 114 35.09 12.51 23.36
N SER A 115 35.42 13.25 22.28
CA SER A 115 36.80 13.59 21.90
C SER A 115 37.08 15.10 21.82
N GLN A 116 36.25 15.93 22.47
CA GLN A 116 36.57 17.32 22.78
C GLN A 116 36.33 17.61 24.26
#